data_AF-A0A8H5EB28-F1
#
_entry.id   AF-A0A8H5EB28-F1
#
_cell.length_a   1.000
_cell.length_b   1.000
_cell.length_c   1.000
_cell.angle_alpha   90.00
_cell.angle_beta   90.00
_cell.angle_gamma   90.00
#
_symmetry.space_group_name_H-M   'P 1'
#
loop_
_entity.id
_entity.type
_entity.pdbx_description
1 polymer ?
#
loop_
_entity_poly.entity_id
_entity_poly.type
_entity_poly.pdbx_seq_one_letter_code
_entity_poly.pdbx_strand_id
1 'polypeptide(L)'
;MDTSSLMLALQLQQQDLNLWEQSKKGKQREGEVTDSDLALEACRHELGLMTAQISDQVLALSIARAVESDGQLIREAQLAEEQAAKDREYAIRLSKDPSVATYSGAAKGKEIPKVDEDEDDLIDILRSMNLGGFEYSTPGQPESSTWASSRKPPQTRECIACNDRFPPLALLQTPCSHDYCRECLLSLVRSSLQDETLFPPRCCGQNIPIKQGRWLSPELVGQFQAKKLEFETPNRTYCSEPSCSTFIPPAFISGDSATCPKCTRRTCIYCKGPHHIGVCPSDSAAQQVLQLADQNDWQQCFNCRRLVELNYGCYHIKPGPTVVVVTDARNAATSFLTTSLSALSAMSWLVGDVDTTAFETYVL
;
A
#
# COMPACT_ATOMS: atom_id res chain seq x y z
N MET A 1 -7.68 -24.25 -9.12
CA MET A 1 -7.34 -25.08 -10.30
C MET A 1 -6.18 -25.96 -9.89
N ASP A 2 -6.29 -27.27 -10.04
CA ASP A 2 -5.22 -28.21 -9.67
C ASP A 2 -4.03 -28.12 -10.64
N THR A 3 -2.85 -28.60 -10.22
CA THR A 3 -1.61 -28.54 -11.02
C THR A 3 -1.71 -29.30 -12.33
N SER A 4 -2.49 -30.39 -12.39
CA SER A 4 -2.68 -31.18 -13.61
C SER A 4 -3.52 -30.40 -14.63
N SER A 5 -4.58 -29.73 -14.18
CA SER A 5 -5.37 -28.82 -15.02
C SER A 5 -4.57 -27.64 -15.54
N LEU A 6 -3.72 -27.03 -14.70
CA LEU A 6 -2.81 -25.95 -15.14
C LEU A 6 -1.81 -26.42 -16.19
N MET A 7 -1.21 -27.60 -15.99
CA MET A 7 -0.27 -28.18 -16.94
C MET A 7 -0.94 -28.49 -18.28
N LEU A 8 -2.15 -29.04 -18.25
CA LEU A 8 -2.94 -29.28 -19.46
C LEU A 8 -3.28 -27.97 -20.19
N ALA A 9 -3.65 -26.92 -19.46
CA ALA A 9 -3.95 -25.62 -20.06
C ALA A 9 -2.73 -25.02 -20.78
N LEU A 10 -1.54 -25.07 -20.15
CA LEU A 10 -0.29 -24.61 -20.79
C LEU A 10 0.06 -25.47 -22.01
N GLN A 11 -0.15 -26.78 -21.95
CA GLN A 11 0.09 -27.67 -23.08
C GLN A 11 -0.83 -27.36 -24.26
N LEU A 12 -2.11 -27.07 -24.01
CA LEU A 12 -3.06 -26.65 -25.04
C LEU A 12 -2.65 -25.31 -25.67
N GLN A 13 -2.22 -24.33 -24.87
CA GLN A 13 -1.73 -23.05 -25.39
C GLN A 13 -0.47 -23.23 -26.27
N GLN A 14 0.44 -24.12 -25.90
CA GLN A 14 1.59 -24.46 -26.76
C GLN A 14 1.15 -25.13 -28.08
N GLN A 15 0.13 -25.99 -28.05
CA GLN A 15 -0.43 -26.60 -29.26
C GLN A 15 -1.06 -25.55 -30.18
N ASP A 16 -1.82 -24.60 -29.62
CA ASP A 16 -2.43 -23.51 -30.38
C ASP A 16 -1.38 -22.65 -31.07
N LEU A 17 -0.27 -22.31 -30.38
CA LEU A 17 0.85 -21.59 -30.99
C LEU A 17 1.47 -22.37 -32.17
N ASN A 18 1.65 -23.70 -32.02
CA ASN A 18 2.20 -24.54 -33.08
C ASN A 18 1.26 -24.63 -34.29
N LEU A 19 -0.05 -24.74 -34.06
CA LEU A 19 -1.05 -24.74 -35.14
C LEU A 19 -1.09 -23.39 -35.86
N TRP A 20 -0.99 -22.30 -35.10
CA TRP A 20 -0.94 -20.95 -35.66
C TRP A 20 0.28 -20.79 -36.57
N GLU A 21 1.46 -21.24 -36.12
CA GLU A 21 2.70 -21.21 -36.90
C GLU A 21 2.60 -22.02 -38.19
N GLN A 22 2.01 -23.22 -38.14
CA GLN A 22 1.77 -24.05 -39.33
C GLN A 22 0.77 -23.44 -40.32
N SER A 23 -0.18 -22.64 -39.82
CA SER A 23 -1.17 -21.96 -40.67
C SER A 23 -0.63 -20.71 -41.37
N LYS A 24 0.57 -20.25 -41.01
CA LYS A 24 1.18 -19.03 -41.54
C LYS A 24 1.58 -19.23 -43.01
N LYS A 25 0.85 -18.60 -43.94
CA LYS A 25 1.26 -18.52 -45.35
C LYS A 25 2.39 -17.51 -45.49
N GLY A 26 3.61 -17.98 -45.75
CA GLY A 26 4.79 -17.15 -45.96
C GLY A 26 4.63 -16.16 -47.12
N LYS A 27 4.35 -14.90 -46.79
CA LYS A 27 4.29 -13.78 -47.75
C LYS A 27 5.41 -12.77 -47.52
N GLN A 28 6.57 -13.22 -47.05
CA GLN A 28 7.64 -12.31 -46.62
C GLN A 28 8.96 -12.64 -47.29
N ARG A 29 9.82 -11.62 -47.35
CA ARG A 29 11.18 -11.74 -47.87
C ARG A 29 12.02 -12.57 -46.90
N GLU A 30 12.85 -13.44 -47.46
CA GLU A 30 13.73 -14.32 -46.70
C GLU A 30 14.66 -13.50 -45.78
N GLY A 31 14.60 -13.75 -44.47
CA GLY A 31 15.44 -13.11 -43.45
C GLY A 31 14.84 -11.94 -42.67
N GLU A 32 13.60 -11.52 -42.95
CA GLU A 32 12.95 -10.41 -42.24
C GLU A 32 11.99 -10.93 -41.15
N VAL A 33 12.36 -10.77 -39.86
CA VAL A 33 11.54 -11.17 -38.70
C VAL A 33 10.51 -10.08 -38.43
N THR A 34 9.23 -10.46 -38.33
CA THR A 34 8.17 -9.48 -38.00
C THR A 34 7.96 -9.30 -36.51
N ASP A 35 7.36 -8.16 -36.15
CA ASP A 35 6.87 -7.93 -34.78
C ASP A 35 5.95 -9.06 -34.29
N SER A 36 5.16 -9.67 -35.18
CA SER A 36 4.32 -10.82 -34.82
C SER A 36 5.13 -12.10 -34.60
N ASP A 37 6.24 -12.31 -35.32
CA ASP A 37 7.16 -13.43 -35.06
C ASP A 37 7.87 -13.27 -33.71
N LEU A 38 8.37 -12.06 -33.42
CA LEU A 38 8.97 -11.75 -32.11
C LEU A 38 7.97 -11.94 -30.97
N ALA A 39 6.72 -11.50 -31.15
CA ALA A 39 5.66 -11.69 -30.16
C ALA A 39 5.35 -13.17 -29.90
N LEU A 40 5.37 -14.01 -30.93
CA LEU A 40 5.15 -15.46 -30.78
C LEU A 40 6.31 -16.16 -30.10
N GLU A 41 7.54 -15.81 -30.46
CA GLU A 41 8.73 -16.31 -29.77
C GLU A 41 8.71 -15.94 -28.29
N ALA A 42 8.35 -14.70 -27.96
CA ALA A 42 8.20 -14.25 -26.58
C ALA A 42 7.09 -15.02 -25.84
N CYS A 43 5.90 -15.17 -26.44
CA CYS A 43 4.82 -15.99 -25.87
C CYS A 43 5.24 -17.45 -25.64
N ARG A 44 5.94 -18.06 -26.60
CA ARG A 44 6.43 -19.44 -26.48
C ARG A 44 7.44 -19.58 -25.34
N HIS A 45 8.35 -18.60 -25.21
CA HIS A 45 9.30 -18.55 -24.12
C HIS A 45 8.59 -18.43 -22.76
N GLU A 46 7.62 -17.53 -22.64
CA GLU A 46 6.84 -17.33 -21.42
C GLU A 46 6.07 -18.60 -21.02
N LEU A 47 5.39 -19.25 -21.96
CA LEU A 47 4.73 -20.54 -21.69
C LEU A 47 5.72 -21.63 -21.26
N GLY A 48 6.92 -21.65 -21.85
CA GLY A 48 7.99 -22.57 -21.44
C GLY A 48 8.45 -22.34 -20.00
N LEU A 49 8.63 -21.08 -19.60
CA LEU A 49 8.96 -20.71 -18.22
C LEU A 49 7.86 -21.10 -17.24
N MET A 50 6.59 -20.86 -17.58
CA MET A 50 5.45 -21.27 -16.75
C MET A 50 5.40 -22.79 -16.57
N THR A 51 5.60 -23.56 -17.65
CA THR A 51 5.66 -25.03 -17.58
C THR A 51 6.79 -25.50 -16.68
N ALA A 52 8.00 -24.96 -16.85
CA ALA A 52 9.16 -25.30 -16.03
C ALA A 52 8.91 -25.00 -14.54
N GLN A 53 8.34 -23.84 -14.23
CA GLN A 53 8.02 -23.46 -12.85
C GLN A 53 7.03 -24.43 -12.20
N ILE A 54 5.99 -24.85 -12.92
CA ILE A 54 5.01 -25.80 -12.38
C ILE A 54 5.66 -27.18 -12.22
N SER A 55 6.47 -27.65 -13.18
CA SER A 55 7.17 -28.94 -13.04
C SER A 55 8.15 -28.94 -11.86
N ASP A 56 8.87 -27.84 -11.65
CA ASP A 56 9.80 -27.69 -10.53
C ASP A 56 9.05 -27.69 -9.20
N GLN A 57 7.90 -27.02 -9.13
CA GLN A 57 7.03 -27.06 -7.95
C GLN A 57 6.53 -28.49 -7.66
N VAL A 58 6.07 -29.21 -8.68
CA VAL A 58 5.61 -30.61 -8.54
C VAL A 58 6.75 -31.51 -8.06
N LEU A 59 7.95 -31.35 -8.61
CA LEU A 59 9.14 -32.09 -8.19
C LEU A 59 9.54 -31.75 -6.75
N ALA A 60 9.58 -30.47 -6.38
CA ALA A 60 9.90 -30.07 -5.03
C ALA A 60 8.91 -30.65 -4.01
N LEU A 61 7.62 -30.67 -4.36
CA LEU A 61 6.58 -31.28 -3.53
C LEU A 61 6.71 -32.80 -3.44
N SER A 62 7.10 -33.49 -4.51
CA SER A 62 7.30 -34.94 -4.46
C SER A 62 8.51 -35.31 -3.61
N ILE A 63 9.61 -34.55 -3.69
CA ILE A 63 10.78 -34.69 -2.82
C ILE A 63 10.39 -34.46 -1.36
N ALA A 64 9.64 -33.39 -1.06
CA ALA A 64 9.19 -33.11 0.30
C ALA A 64 8.35 -34.26 0.88
N ARG A 65 7.44 -34.85 0.08
CA ARG A 65 6.65 -36.02 0.49
C ARG A 65 7.50 -37.25 0.77
N ALA A 66 8.49 -37.54 -0.09
CA ALA A 66 9.39 -38.67 0.11
C ALA A 66 10.24 -38.51 1.38
N VAL A 67 10.75 -37.30 1.63
CA VAL A 67 11.48 -37.00 2.88
C VAL A 67 10.58 -37.18 4.11
N GLU A 68 9.32 -36.78 4.02
CA GLU A 68 8.36 -36.96 5.11
C GLU A 68 8.02 -38.44 5.36
N SER A 69 7.73 -39.21 4.31
CA SER A 69 7.38 -40.63 4.45
C SER A 69 8.55 -41.47 4.95
N ASP A 70 9.76 -41.18 4.46
CA ASP A 70 10.91 -42.04 4.67
C ASP A 70 11.78 -41.59 5.86
N GLY A 71 11.59 -40.35 6.33
CA GLY A 71 12.47 -39.73 7.33
C GLY A 71 12.53 -40.46 8.68
N GLN A 72 11.46 -41.15 9.11
CA GLN A 72 11.52 -41.96 10.32
C GLN A 72 12.28 -43.27 10.09
N LEU A 73 12.03 -43.96 8.99
CA LEU A 73 12.74 -45.20 8.64
C LEU A 73 14.25 -44.95 8.47
N ILE A 74 14.62 -43.83 7.84
CA ILE A 74 16.02 -43.42 7.69
C ILE A 74 16.65 -43.18 9.06
N ARG A 75 15.97 -42.47 9.98
CA ARG A 75 16.48 -42.24 11.35
C ARG A 75 16.65 -43.54 12.13
N GLU A 76 15.68 -44.45 12.05
CA GLU A 76 15.75 -45.74 12.73
C GLU A 76 16.91 -46.60 12.18
N ALA A 77 17.09 -46.62 10.86
CA ALA A 77 18.21 -47.30 10.22
C ALA A 77 19.57 -46.70 10.64
N GLN A 78 19.67 -45.37 10.69
CA GLN A 78 20.88 -44.66 11.15
C GLN A 78 21.22 -45.00 12.61
N LEU A 79 20.23 -44.98 13.51
CA LEU A 79 20.42 -45.33 14.92
C LEU A 79 20.86 -46.80 15.09
N ALA A 80 20.29 -47.71 14.30
CA ALA A 80 20.69 -49.11 14.29
C ALA A 80 22.14 -49.30 13.82
N GLU A 81 22.55 -48.58 12.77
CA GLU A 81 23.92 -48.62 12.26
C GLU A 81 24.93 -48.03 13.25
N GLU A 82 24.61 -46.90 13.89
CA GLU A 82 25.43 -46.33 14.96
C GLU A 82 25.61 -47.29 16.14
N GLN A 83 24.54 -47.98 16.53
CA GLN A 83 24.60 -48.96 17.61
C GLN A 83 25.50 -50.13 17.23
N ALA A 84 25.34 -50.67 16.02
CA ALA A 84 26.20 -51.73 15.51
C ALA A 84 27.68 -51.32 15.45
N ALA A 85 27.98 -50.06 15.11
CA ALA A 85 29.33 -49.53 15.11
C ALA A 85 29.93 -49.47 16.54
N LYS A 86 29.16 -49.00 17.52
CA LYS A 86 29.57 -48.95 18.95
C LYS A 86 29.81 -50.36 19.50
N ASP A 87 28.92 -51.30 19.19
CA ASP A 87 29.04 -52.69 19.62
C ASP A 87 30.29 -53.35 19.04
N ARG A 88 30.60 -53.08 17.77
CA ARG A 88 31.83 -53.55 17.12
C ARG A 88 33.07 -52.98 17.79
N GLU A 89 33.10 -51.68 18.09
CA GLU A 89 34.23 -51.05 18.78
C GLU A 89 34.42 -51.67 20.18
N TYR A 90 33.33 -51.85 20.92
CA TYR A 90 33.36 -52.48 22.23
C TYR A 90 33.92 -53.91 22.16
N ALA A 91 33.47 -54.72 21.20
CA ALA A 91 33.97 -56.08 20.99
C ALA A 91 35.47 -56.11 20.66
N ILE A 92 35.97 -55.18 19.84
CA ILE A 92 37.41 -55.05 19.53
C ILE A 92 38.22 -54.65 20.77
N ARG A 93 37.68 -53.79 21.64
CA ARG A 93 38.35 -53.43 22.89
C ARG A 93 38.43 -54.61 23.85
N LEU A 94 37.35 -55.39 23.96
CA LEU A 94 37.28 -56.59 24.79
C LEU A 94 38.28 -57.66 24.33
N SER A 95 38.48 -57.80 23.02
CA SER A 95 39.43 -58.79 22.47
C SER A 95 40.90 -58.41 22.67
N LYS A 96 41.20 -57.10 22.75
CA LYS A 96 42.56 -56.60 23.00
C LYS A 96 42.94 -56.63 24.48
N ASP A 97 41.98 -56.42 25.39
CA ASP A 97 42.24 -56.37 26.82
C ASP A 97 41.04 -56.92 27.64
N PRO A 98 41.07 -58.20 28.07
CA PRO A 98 39.95 -58.85 28.75
C PRO A 98 39.57 -58.23 30.10
N SER A 99 40.45 -57.40 30.68
CA SER A 99 40.22 -56.73 31.97
C SER A 99 39.19 -55.59 31.88
N VAL A 100 38.79 -55.14 30.68
CA VAL A 100 37.92 -53.97 30.49
C VAL A 100 36.43 -54.29 30.79
N ALA A 101 36.06 -55.56 30.94
CA ALA A 101 34.68 -55.99 31.18
C ALA A 101 34.07 -55.55 32.54
N THR A 102 34.87 -55.01 33.47
CA THR A 102 34.43 -54.73 34.85
C THR A 102 33.91 -53.31 35.11
N TYR A 103 33.98 -52.38 34.15
CA TYR A 103 33.43 -51.03 34.31
C TYR A 103 32.16 -50.84 33.47
N SER A 104 31.07 -51.47 33.90
CA SER A 104 29.71 -51.14 33.48
C SER A 104 29.28 -49.83 34.16
N GLY A 105 29.73 -48.71 33.60
CA GLY A 105 29.12 -47.41 33.86
C GLY A 105 27.92 -47.25 32.94
N ALA A 106 26.71 -47.32 33.51
CA ALA A 106 25.45 -47.06 32.81
C ALA A 106 25.59 -45.87 31.85
N ALA A 107 25.59 -46.15 30.55
CA ALA A 107 25.52 -45.14 29.52
C ALA A 107 24.15 -44.46 29.66
N LYS A 108 24.13 -43.31 30.32
CA LYS A 108 23.01 -42.37 30.26
C LYS A 108 22.69 -42.19 28.78
N GLY A 109 21.48 -42.60 28.37
CA GLY A 109 20.95 -42.29 27.05
C GLY A 109 21.17 -40.81 26.80
N LYS A 110 21.86 -40.49 25.71
CA LYS A 110 21.90 -39.13 25.19
C LYS A 110 20.44 -38.78 24.88
N GLU A 111 19.82 -37.98 25.75
CA GLU A 111 18.60 -37.28 25.38
C GLU A 111 18.94 -36.48 24.12
N ILE A 112 18.25 -36.85 23.03
CA ILE A 112 18.28 -36.10 21.79
C ILE A 112 17.85 -34.68 22.16
N PRO A 113 18.64 -33.64 21.83
CA PRO A 113 18.24 -32.26 22.10
C PRO A 113 16.88 -32.04 21.45
N LYS A 114 15.88 -31.74 22.27
CA LYS A 114 14.59 -31.27 21.78
C LYS A 114 14.89 -29.96 21.05
N VAL A 115 14.74 -29.99 19.72
CA VAL A 115 14.67 -28.76 18.91
C VAL A 115 13.48 -27.97 19.45
N ASP A 116 13.63 -26.66 19.58
CA ASP A 116 12.68 -25.79 20.27
C ASP A 116 11.26 -25.95 19.70
N GLU A 117 10.26 -26.13 20.57
CA GLU A 117 8.86 -26.47 20.20
C GLU A 117 8.24 -25.45 19.23
N ASP A 118 8.73 -24.20 19.23
CA ASP A 118 8.30 -23.12 18.33
C ASP A 118 8.76 -23.32 16.87
N GLU A 119 9.88 -24.00 16.63
CA GLU A 119 10.38 -24.30 15.28
C GLU A 119 9.57 -25.43 14.63
N ASP A 120 9.20 -26.44 15.41
CA ASP A 120 8.36 -27.56 14.96
C ASP A 120 6.98 -27.09 14.51
N ASP A 121 6.37 -26.14 15.23
CA ASP A 121 5.08 -25.55 14.87
C ASP A 121 5.16 -24.76 13.55
N LEU A 122 6.23 -23.96 13.34
CA LEU A 122 6.41 -23.23 12.09
C LEU A 122 6.62 -24.17 10.90
N ILE A 123 7.41 -25.23 11.10
CA ILE A 123 7.64 -26.28 10.12
C ILE A 123 6.32 -26.99 9.78
N ASP A 124 5.48 -27.29 10.78
CA ASP A 124 4.17 -27.91 10.57
C ASP A 124 3.19 -27.00 9.82
N ILE A 125 3.21 -25.69 10.07
CA ILE A 125 2.34 -24.79 9.31
C ILE A 125 2.85 -24.62 7.87
N LEU A 126 4.16 -24.50 7.65
CA LEU A 126 4.76 -24.49 6.29
C LEU A 126 4.44 -25.78 5.53
N ARG A 127 4.53 -26.93 6.21
CA ARG A 127 4.12 -28.25 5.70
C ARG A 127 2.65 -28.27 5.31
N SER A 128 1.76 -27.74 6.15
CA SER A 128 0.31 -27.66 5.85
C SER A 128 0.00 -26.78 4.62
N MET A 129 0.75 -25.70 4.41
CA MET A 129 0.55 -24.82 3.25
C MET A 129 1.09 -25.42 1.95
N ASN A 130 2.20 -26.16 2.02
CA ASN A 130 2.83 -26.73 0.82
C ASN A 130 2.25 -28.10 0.44
N LEU A 131 1.87 -28.93 1.41
CA LEU A 131 1.37 -30.29 1.18
C LEU A 131 -0.15 -30.41 1.35
N GLY A 132 -0.80 -29.51 2.08
CA GLY A 132 -2.22 -29.57 2.47
C GLY A 132 -3.21 -28.98 1.45
N GLY A 133 -2.83 -28.87 0.18
CA GLY A 133 -3.71 -28.36 -0.90
C GLY A 133 -4.26 -29.43 -1.84
N PHE A 134 -4.05 -30.72 -1.58
CA PHE A 134 -4.51 -31.81 -2.44
C PHE A 134 -5.19 -32.88 -1.61
N GLU A 135 -6.52 -33.00 -1.74
CA GLU A 135 -7.26 -34.22 -1.42
C GLU A 135 -6.81 -35.33 -2.40
N TYR A 136 -5.60 -35.83 -2.21
CA TYR A 136 -5.24 -37.16 -2.64
C TYR A 136 -4.63 -37.82 -1.42
N SER A 137 -5.50 -38.34 -0.57
CA SER A 137 -5.22 -39.61 0.07
C SER A 137 -4.66 -40.52 -1.01
N THR A 138 -3.36 -40.80 -0.97
CA THR A 138 -2.72 -41.79 -1.82
C THR A 138 -3.47 -43.11 -1.63
N PRO A 139 -4.36 -43.55 -2.55
CA PRO A 139 -5.12 -44.76 -2.37
C PRO A 139 -4.16 -45.90 -2.69
N GLY A 140 -3.63 -46.55 -1.65
CA GLY A 140 -2.84 -47.75 -1.87
C GLY A 140 -1.96 -48.25 -0.73
N GLN A 141 -1.67 -47.43 0.28
CA GLN A 141 -0.93 -47.93 1.45
C GLN A 141 -1.79 -47.79 2.71
N PRO A 142 -2.14 -48.90 3.39
CA PRO A 142 -2.69 -48.81 4.73
C PRO A 142 -1.59 -48.24 5.63
N GLU A 143 -1.72 -46.96 5.99
CA GLU A 143 -0.93 -46.37 7.06
C GLU A 143 -1.19 -47.17 8.34
N SER A 144 -0.13 -47.48 9.10
CA SER A 144 -0.27 -48.16 10.38
C SER A 144 -1.20 -47.33 11.30
N SER A 145 -2.09 -47.99 12.03
CA SER A 145 -3.03 -47.35 12.97
C SER A 145 -2.34 -46.42 13.99
N THR A 146 -1.08 -46.70 14.31
CA THR A 146 -0.21 -45.85 15.14
C THR A 146 0.15 -44.52 14.49
N TRP A 147 0.35 -44.47 13.17
CA TRP A 147 0.67 -43.23 12.44
C TRP A 147 -0.54 -42.32 12.29
N ALA A 148 -1.70 -42.88 11.94
CA ALA A 148 -2.95 -42.13 11.86
C ALA A 148 -3.31 -41.46 13.21
N SER A 149 -3.00 -42.12 14.33
CA SER A 149 -3.26 -41.60 15.68
C SER A 149 -2.23 -40.58 16.17
N SER A 150 -1.06 -40.47 15.54
CA SER A 150 -0.01 -39.53 15.94
C SER A 150 -0.07 -38.19 15.20
N ARG A 151 -0.89 -38.06 14.15
CA ARG A 151 -1.11 -36.76 13.49
C ARG A 151 -1.88 -35.86 14.45
N LYS A 152 -1.23 -34.81 14.98
CA LYS A 152 -1.98 -33.70 15.56
C LYS A 152 -2.88 -33.15 14.44
N PRO A 153 -4.21 -33.02 14.66
CA PRO A 153 -5.08 -32.44 13.65
C PRO A 153 -4.53 -31.05 13.28
N PRO A 154 -4.53 -30.66 11.98
CA PRO A 154 -4.04 -29.36 11.57
C PRO A 154 -4.77 -28.29 12.37
N GLN A 155 -4.01 -27.51 13.14
CA GLN A 155 -4.59 -26.42 13.90
C GLN A 155 -5.22 -25.45 12.90
N THR A 156 -6.53 -25.27 12.97
CA THR A 156 -7.26 -24.31 12.14
C THR A 156 -7.97 -23.32 13.04
N ARG A 157 -8.02 -22.06 12.62
CA ARG A 157 -8.77 -21.00 13.28
C ARG A 157 -9.86 -20.48 12.34
N GLU A 158 -10.87 -19.83 12.91
CA GLU A 158 -12.04 -19.35 12.16
C GLU A 158 -11.88 -17.87 11.79
N CYS A 159 -12.26 -17.53 10.56
CA CYS A 159 -12.37 -16.14 10.14
C CYS A 159 -13.62 -15.51 10.76
N ILE A 160 -13.47 -14.36 11.43
CA ILE A 160 -14.60 -13.68 12.08
C ILE A 160 -15.67 -13.16 11.11
N ALA A 161 -15.33 -12.98 9.83
CA ALA A 161 -16.22 -12.40 8.82
C ALA A 161 -17.00 -13.41 8.00
N CYS A 162 -16.38 -14.53 7.59
CA CYS A 162 -17.05 -15.57 6.80
C CYS A 162 -17.32 -16.86 7.58
N ASN A 163 -16.80 -16.99 8.81
CA ASN A 163 -16.90 -18.18 9.66
C ASN A 163 -16.25 -19.45 9.10
N ASP A 164 -15.51 -19.36 8.00
CA ASP A 164 -14.74 -20.48 7.46
C ASP A 164 -13.44 -20.72 8.25
N ARG A 165 -12.98 -21.98 8.27
CA ARG A 165 -11.75 -22.41 8.95
C ARG A 165 -10.55 -22.33 8.01
N PHE A 166 -9.46 -21.75 8.49
CA PHE A 166 -8.22 -21.61 7.74
C PHE A 166 -7.00 -22.01 8.59
N PRO A 167 -5.89 -22.43 7.96
CA PRO A 167 -4.60 -22.54 8.64
C PRO A 167 -4.17 -21.18 9.23
N PRO A 168 -3.43 -21.15 10.36
CA PRO A 168 -2.98 -19.92 11.00
C PRO A 168 -2.22 -18.96 10.06
N LEU A 169 -1.38 -19.49 9.17
CA LEU A 169 -0.65 -18.67 8.20
C LEU A 169 -1.55 -18.08 7.11
N ALA A 170 -2.76 -18.61 6.91
CA ALA A 170 -3.76 -18.04 6.00
C ALA A 170 -4.69 -17.01 6.69
N LEU A 171 -4.47 -16.72 7.97
CA LEU A 171 -5.22 -15.74 8.77
C LEU A 171 -4.34 -14.58 9.21
N LEU A 172 -4.89 -13.36 9.23
CA LEU A 172 -4.25 -12.20 9.83
C LEU A 172 -5.00 -11.88 11.11
N GLN A 173 -4.25 -11.91 12.21
CA GLN A 173 -4.75 -11.49 13.49
C GLN A 173 -4.75 -9.95 13.58
N THR A 174 -5.90 -9.40 13.97
CA THR A 174 -6.07 -7.97 14.22
C THR A 174 -5.66 -7.61 15.65
N PRO A 175 -5.45 -6.31 15.99
CA PRO A 175 -5.10 -5.89 17.35
C PRO A 175 -6.09 -6.34 18.44
N CYS A 176 -7.35 -6.55 18.06
CA CYS A 176 -8.40 -7.05 18.95
C CYS A 176 -8.44 -8.59 19.06
N SER A 177 -7.40 -9.29 18.58
CA SER A 177 -7.23 -10.76 18.57
C SER A 177 -8.14 -11.57 17.63
N HIS A 178 -9.05 -10.93 16.89
CA HIS A 178 -9.84 -11.59 15.85
C HIS A 178 -9.04 -11.85 14.58
N ASP A 179 -9.28 -13.01 13.98
CA ASP A 179 -8.62 -13.48 12.76
C ASP A 179 -9.47 -13.23 11.50
N TYR A 180 -8.85 -12.71 10.45
CA TYR A 180 -9.47 -12.52 9.14
C TYR A 180 -8.73 -13.33 8.06
N CYS A 181 -9.50 -13.99 7.18
CA CYS A 181 -8.96 -14.52 5.94
C CYS A 181 -8.62 -13.36 4.99
N ARG A 182 -7.73 -13.64 4.02
CA ARG A 182 -7.25 -12.65 3.06
C ARG A 182 -8.38 -11.93 2.33
N GLU A 183 -9.37 -12.67 1.86
CA GLU A 183 -10.45 -12.12 1.03
C GLU A 183 -11.37 -11.18 1.83
N CYS A 184 -11.81 -11.61 3.02
CA CYS A 184 -12.63 -10.79 3.90
C CYS A 184 -11.91 -9.52 4.34
N LEU A 185 -10.61 -9.61 4.65
CA LEU A 185 -9.82 -8.43 5.01
C LEU A 185 -9.73 -7.44 3.84
N LEU A 186 -9.42 -7.91 2.64
CA LEU A 186 -9.33 -7.05 1.45
C LEU A 186 -10.68 -6.42 1.09
N SER A 187 -11.76 -7.17 1.24
CA SER A 187 -13.12 -6.67 1.06
C SER A 187 -13.42 -5.54 2.06
N LEU A 188 -13.14 -5.76 3.35
CA LEU A 188 -13.31 -4.74 4.40
C LEU A 188 -12.54 -3.47 4.11
N VAL A 189 -11.27 -3.59 3.69
CA VAL A 189 -10.44 -2.43 3.31
C VAL A 189 -11.06 -1.71 2.12
N ARG A 190 -11.43 -2.41 1.05
CA ARG A 190 -12.04 -1.80 -0.14
C ARG A 190 -13.36 -1.08 0.18
N SER A 191 -14.21 -1.68 1.00
CA SER A 191 -15.45 -1.04 1.46
C SER A 191 -15.17 0.24 2.24
N SER A 192 -14.15 0.26 3.11
CA SER A 192 -13.75 1.47 3.84
C SER A 192 -13.25 2.60 2.92
N LEU A 193 -12.71 2.30 1.73
CA LEU A 193 -12.28 3.32 0.77
C LEU A 193 -13.44 3.99 0.04
N GLN A 194 -14.59 3.33 -0.03
CA GLN A 194 -15.79 3.81 -0.71
C GLN A 194 -16.71 4.55 0.26
N ASP A 195 -16.87 4.02 1.48
CA ASP A 195 -17.77 4.56 2.49
C ASP A 195 -16.97 5.22 3.63
N GLU A 196 -17.12 6.53 3.76
CA GLU A 196 -16.48 7.34 4.80
C GLU A 196 -16.88 6.90 6.22
N THR A 197 -18.09 6.37 6.40
CA THR A 197 -18.56 5.91 7.73
C THR A 197 -17.82 4.66 8.22
N LEU A 198 -17.29 3.88 7.27
CA LEU A 198 -16.50 2.67 7.51
C LEU A 198 -15.00 2.96 7.56
N PHE A 199 -14.59 4.21 7.34
CA PHE A 199 -13.20 4.63 7.36
C PHE A 199 -12.78 5.16 8.74
N PRO A 200 -11.62 4.77 9.28
CA PRO A 200 -10.74 3.70 8.83
C PRO A 200 -11.34 2.30 9.10
N PRO A 201 -10.85 1.23 8.43
CA PRO A 201 -11.31 -0.13 8.66
C PRO A 201 -11.05 -0.52 10.11
N ARG A 202 -12.10 -1.00 10.78
CA ARG A 202 -12.10 -1.32 12.22
C ARG A 202 -12.58 -2.74 12.47
N CYS A 203 -12.02 -3.36 13.49
CA CYS A 203 -12.57 -4.57 14.10
C CYS A 203 -12.79 -4.31 15.60
N CYS A 204 -13.99 -4.59 16.11
CA CYS A 204 -14.37 -4.31 17.51
C CYS A 204 -14.09 -2.85 17.95
N GLY A 205 -14.21 -1.90 17.03
CA GLY A 205 -13.92 -0.49 17.28
C GLY A 205 -12.43 -0.11 17.25
N GLN A 206 -11.51 -1.07 17.11
CA GLN A 206 -10.07 -0.82 16.97
C GLN A 206 -9.67 -0.72 15.50
N ASN A 207 -8.84 0.26 15.17
CA ASN A 207 -8.36 0.46 13.80
C ASN A 207 -7.44 -0.70 13.39
N ILE A 208 -7.70 -1.28 12.23
CA ILE A 208 -6.86 -2.32 11.64
C ILE A 208 -5.68 -1.62 10.94
N PRO A 209 -4.41 -1.92 11.30
CA PRO A 209 -3.26 -1.30 10.65
C PRO A 209 -3.14 -1.72 9.18
N ILE A 210 -3.25 -0.75 8.27
CA ILE A 210 -3.05 -0.97 6.83
C ILE A 210 -1.59 -0.65 6.49
N LYS A 211 -0.77 -1.69 6.38
CA LYS A 211 0.63 -1.61 5.99
C LYS A 211 0.90 -2.53 4.79
N GLN A 212 1.90 -2.19 3.98
CA GLN A 212 2.36 -3.09 2.94
C GLN A 212 2.79 -4.42 3.57
N GLY A 213 2.36 -5.52 2.98
CA GLY A 213 2.67 -6.84 3.49
C GLY A 213 2.22 -7.93 2.52
N ARG A 214 2.19 -9.17 2.99
CA ARG A 214 1.86 -10.35 2.17
C ARG A 214 0.52 -10.25 1.41
N TRP A 215 -0.44 -9.50 1.94
CA TRP A 215 -1.80 -9.46 1.41
C TRP A 215 -2.24 -8.10 0.88
N LEU A 216 -1.67 -7.02 1.42
CA LEU A 216 -1.99 -5.66 1.05
C LEU A 216 -0.96 -5.18 0.01
N SER A 217 -1.40 -5.04 -1.23
CA SER A 217 -0.55 -4.57 -2.33
C SER A 217 -0.12 -3.12 -2.10
N PRO A 218 1.05 -2.70 -2.62
CA PRO A 218 1.48 -1.29 -2.55
C PRO A 218 0.43 -0.33 -3.11
N GLU A 219 -0.25 -0.73 -4.18
CA GLU A 219 -1.32 0.05 -4.79
C GLU A 219 -2.50 0.27 -3.84
N LEU A 220 -2.99 -0.79 -3.17
CA LEU A 220 -4.12 -0.68 -2.24
C LEU A 220 -3.75 0.15 -1.01
N VAL A 221 -2.52 0.01 -0.52
CA VAL A 221 -2.00 0.83 0.59
C VAL A 221 -1.90 2.30 0.15
N GLY A 222 -1.44 2.57 -1.07
CA GLY A 222 -1.40 3.92 -1.63
C GLY A 222 -2.79 4.55 -1.76
N GLN A 223 -3.77 3.79 -2.25
CA GLN A 223 -5.17 4.23 -2.29
C GLN A 223 -5.71 4.54 -0.89
N PHE A 224 -5.40 3.70 0.10
CA PHE A 224 -5.77 3.93 1.49
C PHE A 224 -5.16 5.22 2.05
N GLN A 225 -3.87 5.48 1.80
CA GLN A 225 -3.22 6.71 2.25
C GLN A 225 -3.80 7.96 1.57
N ALA A 226 -4.09 7.88 0.27
CA ALA A 226 -4.74 8.97 -0.46
C ALA A 226 -6.14 9.27 0.08
N LYS A 227 -6.95 8.23 0.33
CA LYS A 227 -8.28 8.35 0.94
C LYS A 227 -8.22 8.84 2.39
N LYS A 228 -7.22 8.40 3.16
CA LYS A 228 -6.96 8.91 4.51
C LYS A 228 -6.79 10.42 4.50
N LEU A 229 -5.92 10.92 3.63
CA LEU A 229 -5.67 12.35 3.51
C LEU A 229 -6.92 13.10 3.04
N GLU A 230 -7.65 12.56 2.07
CA GLU A 230 -8.95 13.11 1.64
C GLU A 230 -9.93 13.23 2.81
N PHE A 231 -10.15 12.14 3.55
CA PHE A 231 -11.14 12.10 4.62
C PHE A 231 -10.73 12.91 5.86
N GLU A 232 -9.45 12.97 6.20
CA GLU A 232 -8.95 13.80 7.31
C GLU A 232 -8.91 15.30 6.97
N THR A 233 -8.96 15.68 5.68
CA THR A 233 -8.95 17.09 5.27
C THR A 233 -10.31 17.74 5.51
N PRO A 234 -10.42 18.78 6.35
CA PRO A 234 -11.64 19.55 6.50
C PRO A 234 -11.89 20.42 5.26
N ASN A 235 -13.16 20.70 4.93
CA ASN A 235 -13.55 21.55 3.78
C ASN A 235 -12.89 21.15 2.44
N ARG A 236 -12.90 19.85 2.16
CA ARG A 236 -12.30 19.21 0.98
C ARG A 236 -12.61 19.98 -0.31
N THR A 237 -11.59 20.10 -1.15
CA THR A 237 -11.72 20.72 -2.46
C THR A 237 -11.51 19.66 -3.52
N TYR A 238 -12.50 19.52 -4.40
CA TYR A 238 -12.43 18.62 -5.55
C TYR A 238 -12.26 19.46 -6.82
N CYS A 239 -11.62 18.88 -7.82
CA CYS A 239 -11.51 19.50 -9.13
C CYS A 239 -12.92 19.79 -9.69
N SER A 240 -13.19 21.05 -10.00
CA SER A 240 -14.48 21.53 -10.53
C SER A 240 -14.84 20.97 -11.91
N GLU A 241 -13.90 20.33 -12.58
CA GLU A 241 -14.14 19.66 -13.86
C GLU A 241 -14.88 18.33 -13.66
N PRO A 242 -16.11 18.16 -14.18
CA PRO A 242 -16.93 16.97 -13.90
C PRO A 242 -16.27 15.66 -14.35
N SER A 243 -15.56 15.69 -15.49
CA SER A 243 -14.82 14.54 -16.02
C SER A 243 -13.62 14.13 -15.16
N CYS A 244 -13.15 15.00 -14.28
CA CYS A 244 -11.98 14.78 -13.44
C CYS A 244 -12.36 14.50 -11.98
N SER A 245 -13.13 15.40 -11.35
CA SER A 245 -13.64 15.32 -9.97
C SER A 245 -12.65 14.80 -8.92
N THR A 246 -11.35 14.99 -9.17
CA THR A 246 -10.28 14.42 -8.35
C THR A 246 -10.09 15.30 -7.13
N PHE A 247 -9.92 14.69 -5.95
CA PHE A 247 -9.59 15.41 -4.72
C PHE A 247 -8.26 16.16 -4.87
N ILE A 248 -8.23 17.42 -4.45
CA ILE A 248 -7.05 18.27 -4.50
C ILE A 248 -6.47 18.41 -3.09
N PRO A 249 -5.28 17.84 -2.81
CA PRO A 249 -4.65 17.95 -1.51
C PRO A 249 -4.33 19.42 -1.15
N PRO A 250 -4.32 19.79 0.15
CA PRO A 250 -4.01 21.15 0.58
C PRO A 250 -2.69 21.72 0.06
N ALA A 251 -1.69 20.85 -0.18
CA ALA A 251 -0.39 21.24 -0.75
C ALA A 251 -0.49 21.86 -2.16
N PHE A 252 -1.59 21.64 -2.89
CA PHE A 252 -1.84 22.20 -4.22
C PHE A 252 -2.79 23.40 -4.19
N ILE A 253 -3.03 23.97 -3.00
CA ILE A 253 -3.86 25.15 -2.80
C ILE A 253 -2.96 26.36 -2.54
N SER A 254 -3.10 27.38 -3.37
CA SER A 254 -2.35 28.64 -3.27
C SER A 254 -3.33 29.82 -3.24
N GLY A 255 -3.42 30.48 -2.08
CA GLY A 255 -4.40 31.54 -1.84
C GLY A 255 -5.82 31.01 -2.04
N ASP A 256 -6.56 31.62 -2.96
CA ASP A 256 -7.97 31.30 -3.22
C ASP A 256 -8.19 30.23 -4.31
N SER A 257 -7.12 29.63 -4.80
CA SER A 257 -7.14 28.72 -5.95
C SER A 257 -6.45 27.39 -5.65
N ALA A 258 -7.17 26.29 -5.91
CA ALA A 258 -6.66 24.93 -5.89
C ALA A 258 -6.28 24.50 -7.30
N THR A 259 -5.11 23.90 -7.50
CA THR A 259 -4.65 23.38 -8.80
C THR A 259 -4.74 21.86 -8.82
N CYS A 260 -5.46 21.30 -9.79
CA CYS A 260 -5.66 19.85 -9.87
C CYS A 260 -4.37 19.13 -10.30
N PRO A 261 -3.84 18.15 -9.55
CA PRO A 261 -2.64 17.42 -9.92
C PRO A 261 -2.83 16.51 -11.14
N LYS A 262 -4.08 16.12 -11.48
CA LYS A 262 -4.40 15.21 -12.59
C LYS A 262 -4.59 15.94 -13.92
N CYS A 263 -5.35 17.03 -13.94
CA CYS A 263 -5.71 17.73 -15.18
C CYS A 263 -5.21 19.17 -15.25
N THR A 264 -4.48 19.65 -14.22
CA THR A 264 -3.90 21.01 -14.11
C THR A 264 -4.89 22.17 -14.09
N ARG A 265 -6.20 21.91 -14.17
CA ARG A 265 -7.23 22.95 -14.05
C ARG A 265 -7.29 23.51 -12.64
N ARG A 266 -7.72 24.77 -12.55
CA ARG A 266 -7.82 25.52 -11.30
C ARG A 266 -9.26 25.60 -10.83
N THR A 267 -9.47 25.42 -9.53
CA THR A 267 -10.76 25.47 -8.85
C THR A 267 -10.72 26.53 -7.75
N CYS A 268 -11.80 27.28 -7.58
CA CYS A 268 -11.93 28.25 -6.48
C CYS A 268 -12.26 27.52 -5.18
N ILE A 269 -11.55 27.82 -4.09
CA ILE A 269 -11.74 27.10 -2.82
C ILE A 269 -13.00 27.50 -2.06
N TYR A 270 -13.57 28.68 -2.36
CA TYR A 270 -14.78 29.19 -1.70
C TYR A 270 -16.05 28.67 -2.35
N CYS A 271 -16.23 28.93 -3.66
CA CYS A 271 -17.43 28.47 -4.38
C CYS A 271 -17.34 27.02 -4.87
N LYS A 272 -16.17 26.38 -4.76
CA LYS A 272 -15.86 25.04 -5.29
C LYS A 272 -16.08 24.89 -6.81
N GLY A 273 -16.27 26.01 -7.51
CA GLY A 273 -16.45 26.07 -8.96
C GLY A 273 -15.15 26.33 -9.73
N PRO A 274 -15.24 26.48 -11.07
CA PRO A 274 -14.09 26.84 -11.89
C PRO A 274 -13.42 28.12 -11.37
N HIS A 275 -12.09 28.17 -11.45
CA HIS A 275 -11.35 29.38 -11.09
C HIS A 275 -11.84 30.58 -11.91
N HIS A 276 -12.11 31.68 -11.23
CA HIS A 276 -12.55 32.95 -11.81
C HIS A 276 -11.61 34.08 -11.39
N ILE A 277 -11.57 35.13 -12.19
CA ILE A 277 -10.81 36.35 -11.89
C ILE A 277 -11.79 37.39 -11.32
N GLY A 278 -11.49 37.93 -10.15
CA GLY A 278 -12.35 38.90 -9.45
C GLY A 278 -13.14 38.29 -8.30
N VAL A 279 -14.17 39.01 -7.85
CA VAL A 279 -15.00 38.65 -6.69
C VAL A 279 -15.66 37.29 -6.88
N CYS A 280 -15.66 36.48 -5.83
CA CYS A 280 -16.24 35.15 -5.86
C CYS A 280 -17.77 35.19 -5.99
N PRO A 281 -18.37 34.40 -6.89
CA PRO A 281 -19.84 34.34 -7.02
C PRO A 281 -20.57 33.88 -5.76
N SER A 282 -19.89 33.20 -4.82
CA SER A 282 -20.49 32.78 -3.55
C SER A 282 -20.31 33.81 -2.42
N ASP A 283 -19.55 34.88 -2.64
CA ASP A 283 -19.35 35.96 -1.67
C ASP A 283 -20.45 37.01 -1.82
N SER A 284 -21.56 36.79 -1.12
CA SER A 284 -22.73 37.65 -1.17
C SER A 284 -22.46 39.07 -0.66
N ALA A 285 -21.55 39.25 0.31
CA ALA A 285 -21.19 40.56 0.84
C ALA A 285 -20.42 41.37 -0.21
N ALA A 286 -19.42 40.75 -0.85
CA ALA A 286 -18.69 41.40 -1.92
C ALA A 286 -19.59 41.69 -3.14
N GLN A 287 -20.55 40.81 -3.46
CA GLN A 287 -21.56 41.08 -4.50
C GLN A 287 -22.46 42.27 -4.16
N GLN A 288 -22.89 42.43 -2.91
CA GLN A 288 -23.68 43.59 -2.48
C GLN A 288 -22.89 44.90 -2.63
N VAL A 289 -21.59 44.88 -2.32
CA VAL A 289 -20.70 46.03 -2.54
C VAL A 289 -20.60 46.37 -4.04
N LEU A 290 -20.60 45.37 -4.92
CA LEU A 290 -20.64 45.60 -6.37
C LEU A 290 -21.98 46.15 -6.85
N GLN A 291 -23.10 45.66 -6.32
CA GLN A 291 -24.42 46.21 -6.64
C GLN A 291 -24.56 47.66 -6.17
N LEU A 292 -24.02 47.98 -4.99
CA LEU A 292 -23.98 49.35 -4.49
C LEU A 292 -23.09 50.23 -5.38
N ALA A 293 -21.96 49.70 -5.85
CA ALA A 293 -21.10 50.40 -6.79
C ALA A 293 -21.83 50.75 -8.09
N ASP A 294 -22.58 49.80 -8.68
CA ASP A 294 -23.37 50.04 -9.89
C ASP A 294 -24.48 51.08 -9.65
N GLN A 295 -25.10 51.10 -8.47
CA GLN A 295 -26.12 52.08 -8.12
C GLN A 295 -25.59 53.51 -7.94
N ASN A 296 -24.30 53.65 -7.58
CA ASN A 296 -23.65 54.93 -7.33
C ASN A 296 -22.66 55.32 -8.45
N ASP A 297 -22.75 54.67 -9.62
CA ASP A 297 -21.86 54.89 -10.78
C ASP A 297 -20.35 54.73 -10.47
N TRP A 298 -20.00 53.95 -9.44
CA TRP A 298 -18.62 53.64 -9.11
C TRP A 298 -18.04 52.62 -10.09
N GLN A 299 -16.83 52.87 -10.59
CA GLN A 299 -16.17 52.03 -11.59
C GLN A 299 -15.04 51.22 -10.95
N GLN A 300 -14.86 49.98 -11.37
CA GLN A 300 -13.67 49.21 -10.99
C GLN A 300 -12.46 49.60 -11.84
N CYS A 301 -11.34 49.90 -11.18
CA CYS A 301 -10.07 50.07 -11.88
C CYS A 301 -9.68 48.81 -12.65
N PHE A 302 -9.37 48.93 -13.94
CA PHE A 302 -8.99 47.79 -14.79
C PHE A 302 -7.75 47.03 -14.32
N ASN A 303 -6.81 47.72 -13.65
CA ASN A 303 -5.54 47.12 -13.21
C ASN A 303 -5.63 46.50 -11.81
N CYS A 304 -6.15 47.23 -10.82
CA CYS A 304 -6.15 46.78 -9.43
C CYS A 304 -7.53 46.38 -8.87
N ARG A 305 -8.59 46.49 -9.69
CA ARG A 305 -9.98 46.11 -9.38
C ARG A 305 -10.61 46.81 -8.15
N ARG A 306 -9.98 47.86 -7.62
CA ARG A 306 -10.58 48.73 -6.59
C ARG A 306 -11.70 49.57 -7.17
N LEU A 307 -12.72 49.84 -6.36
CA LEU A 307 -13.82 50.73 -6.71
C LEU A 307 -13.36 52.19 -6.66
N VAL A 308 -13.75 52.96 -7.67
CA VAL A 308 -13.39 54.37 -7.84
C VAL A 308 -14.66 55.15 -8.20
N GLU A 309 -14.91 56.22 -7.46
CA GLU A 309 -16.01 57.15 -7.71
C GLU A 309 -15.52 58.33 -8.57
N LEU A 310 -16.29 58.67 -9.62
CA LEU A 310 -16.05 59.87 -10.42
C LEU A 310 -16.86 61.04 -9.84
N ASN A 311 -16.20 61.87 -9.04
CA ASN A 311 -16.87 63.04 -8.45
C ASN A 311 -17.16 64.15 -9.49
N TYR A 312 -16.20 64.48 -10.36
CA TYR A 312 -16.34 65.46 -11.45
C TYR A 312 -15.12 65.39 -12.40
N GLY A 313 -15.26 65.79 -13.68
CA GLY A 313 -14.14 66.00 -14.60
C GLY A 313 -14.03 65.03 -15.79
N CYS A 314 -12.84 64.96 -16.40
CA CYS A 314 -12.58 64.20 -17.63
C CYS A 314 -12.50 62.68 -17.37
N TYR A 315 -12.99 61.87 -18.30
CA TYR A 315 -13.01 60.40 -18.25
C TYR A 315 -11.63 59.71 -18.30
N HIS A 316 -10.53 60.46 -18.42
CA HIS A 316 -9.18 59.90 -18.43
C HIS A 316 -8.64 59.73 -17.01
N ILE A 317 -8.91 58.57 -16.41
CA ILE A 317 -8.43 58.21 -15.06
C ILE A 317 -7.03 57.59 -15.17
N LYS A 318 -6.01 58.21 -14.57
CA LYS A 318 -4.67 57.63 -14.39
C LYS A 318 -4.59 56.94 -13.02
N PRO A 319 -3.96 55.76 -12.90
CA PRO A 319 -3.75 55.12 -11.61
C PRO A 319 -2.83 55.99 -10.75
N GLY A 320 -3.40 56.69 -9.77
CA GLY A 320 -2.69 57.49 -8.78
C GLY A 320 -2.53 56.75 -7.45
N PRO A 321 -1.58 57.15 -6.59
CA PRO A 321 -1.34 56.52 -5.29
C PRO A 321 -2.36 56.88 -4.20
N THR A 322 -3.37 57.70 -4.50
CA THR A 322 -4.26 58.28 -3.49
C THR A 322 -5.35 57.30 -3.09
N VAL A 323 -5.27 56.81 -1.86
CA VAL A 323 -6.28 55.98 -1.20
C VAL A 323 -7.44 56.89 -0.78
N VAL A 324 -8.61 56.72 -1.39
CA VAL A 324 -9.87 57.21 -0.80
C VAL A 324 -10.44 56.05 0.00
N VAL A 325 -10.32 56.12 1.33
CA VAL A 325 -11.04 55.24 2.24
C VAL A 325 -12.46 55.77 2.31
N VAL A 326 -13.44 55.06 1.77
CA VAL A 326 -14.86 55.38 2.03
C VAL A 326 -15.15 54.92 3.45
N THR A 327 -14.94 55.80 4.42
CA THR A 327 -15.45 55.61 5.79
C THR A 327 -16.91 56.05 5.80
N ASP A 328 -17.77 55.13 6.21
CA ASP A 328 -19.20 55.32 6.43
C ASP A 328 -19.48 56.66 7.13
N ALA A 329 -20.23 57.55 6.47
CA ALA A 329 -20.54 58.87 6.97
C ALA A 329 -21.65 58.79 8.01
N ARG A 330 -21.30 58.34 9.22
CA ARG A 330 -22.02 58.69 10.45
C ARG A 330 -21.02 59.25 11.45
N ASN A 331 -21.13 60.56 11.67
CA ASN A 331 -20.35 61.42 12.56
C ASN A 331 -18.97 61.86 12.04
N ALA A 332 -18.85 63.11 11.63
CA ALA A 332 -18.19 64.11 12.46
C ALA A 332 -18.19 65.48 11.78
N ALA A 333 -18.54 66.49 12.58
CA ALA A 333 -18.43 67.89 12.25
C ALA A 333 -16.96 68.33 12.08
N THR A 334 -16.79 69.39 11.28
CA THR A 334 -15.74 70.41 11.37
C THR A 334 -14.28 70.01 11.08
N SER A 335 -13.94 70.00 9.79
CA SER A 335 -12.97 70.93 9.14
C SER A 335 -11.79 71.51 9.96
N PHE A 336 -10.53 71.22 9.56
CA PHE A 336 -9.69 72.04 8.65
C PHE A 336 -8.17 71.78 8.84
N LEU A 337 -7.52 71.52 7.69
CA LEU A 337 -6.18 71.97 7.24
C LEU A 337 -4.94 71.71 8.11
N THR A 338 -3.94 71.01 7.55
CA THR A 338 -2.86 71.69 6.79
C THR A 338 -1.85 70.70 6.20
N THR A 339 -1.34 71.12 5.06
CA THR A 339 -0.35 70.51 4.18
C THR A 339 1.08 70.68 4.71
N SER A 340 1.91 69.66 4.60
CA SER A 340 3.19 69.66 3.86
C SER A 340 4.22 68.73 4.48
N LEU A 341 4.76 67.85 3.62
CA LEU A 341 6.00 67.11 3.84
C LEU A 341 7.06 67.78 2.97
N SER A 342 8.11 68.29 3.59
CA SER A 342 9.41 68.45 2.94
C SER A 342 10.50 68.35 3.99
N ALA A 343 11.27 67.26 3.95
CA ALA A 343 12.71 67.31 3.71
C ALA A 343 13.33 65.95 4.03
N LEU A 344 14.08 65.47 3.04
CA LEU A 344 15.00 64.35 3.11
C LEU A 344 16.08 64.57 4.19
N SER A 345 16.58 63.45 4.69
CA SER A 345 18.01 63.12 4.73
C SER A 345 18.63 62.94 6.11
N ALA A 346 19.53 61.94 6.09
CA ALA A 346 20.73 61.81 6.89
C ALA A 346 20.61 61.19 8.29
N MET A 347 20.97 59.90 8.30
CA MET A 347 22.16 59.40 8.98
C MET A 347 22.24 59.56 10.50
N SER A 348 22.26 58.39 11.13
CA SER A 348 23.41 57.90 11.89
C SER A 348 23.40 57.95 13.42
N TRP A 349 23.40 56.73 13.96
CA TRP A 349 24.32 56.21 14.97
C TRP A 349 24.05 56.51 16.46
N LEU A 350 24.02 55.38 17.16
CA LEU A 350 24.59 55.07 18.49
C LEU A 350 23.63 54.95 19.68
N VAL A 351 23.38 53.67 19.98
CA VAL A 351 23.71 52.98 21.24
C VAL A 351 22.79 53.21 22.42
N GLY A 352 22.44 52.09 23.06
CA GLY A 352 21.74 52.06 24.33
C GLY A 352 20.65 50.99 24.34
N ASP A 353 20.94 49.78 23.86
CA ASP A 353 21.40 48.65 24.68
C ASP A 353 20.27 47.94 25.45
N VAL A 354 20.39 46.62 25.39
CA VAL A 354 19.91 45.62 26.36
C VAL A 354 18.44 45.24 26.23
N ASP A 355 18.09 43.98 26.03
CA ASP A 355 18.82 42.75 25.67
C ASP A 355 17.67 41.74 25.48
N THR A 356 17.62 41.03 24.36
CA THR A 356 18.14 39.65 24.24
C THR A 356 17.50 38.70 25.27
N THR A 357 17.09 37.49 24.95
CA THR A 357 17.40 36.53 23.90
C THR A 357 16.57 35.31 24.31
N ALA A 358 16.25 34.31 23.51
CA ALA A 358 16.27 34.06 22.08
C ALA A 358 16.01 32.54 21.94
N PHE A 359 16.09 32.09 20.69
CA PHE A 359 16.32 30.73 20.24
C PHE A 359 15.11 29.81 20.22
N GLU A 360 14.85 29.04 19.17
CA GLU A 360 15.22 29.02 17.73
C GLU A 360 14.70 27.67 17.27
N THR A 361 14.20 27.55 16.05
CA THR A 361 14.93 26.85 14.97
C THR A 361 14.14 26.90 13.68
N TYR A 362 14.89 27.17 12.63
CA TYR A 362 14.47 27.24 11.24
C TYR A 362 14.38 25.85 10.60
N VAL A 363 13.65 25.86 9.49
CA VAL A 363 13.52 24.86 8.45
C VAL A 363 14.72 24.97 7.48
N LEU A 364 15.16 23.80 6.99
CA LEU A 364 15.88 23.47 5.73
C LEU A 364 17.27 24.07 5.44
#